data_AF-A0A914TUA4-F1
#
_entry.id   AF-A0A914TUA4-F1
#
_cell.length_a   1.000
_cell.length_b   1.000
_cell.length_c   1.000
_cell.angle_alpha   90.00
_cell.angle_beta   90.00
_cell.angle_gamma   90.00
#
_symmetry.space_group_name_H-M   'P 1'
#
loop_
_entity.id
_entity.type
_entity.pdbx_description
1 polymer ?
#
loop_
_entity_poly.entity_id
_entity_poly.type
_entity_poly.pdbx_seq_one_letter_code
_entity_poly.pdbx_strand_id
1 'polypeptide(L)'
;MSTSIPSNSSTATTITSSTTTSTQLSVESIVQQCGLLPLVAVLPSNGADIIYIICKKNNIQSFADLISPFSSVACVVKDPYGQQQATKVKIDFRDISKSGCLLGLTVLPSVLHQVVSIVSTLPQFQSTEIWNSAFRDSFSYWFEPSDIDFLKTYLSCIFVISADEEDPIGELTKLIQQQHTQQHGGAESANSLGPAHCAPPKWFLPNILKYYVVLHDVEDGNEEKANEIFAKVSASYGSDCCQMLKINSTTDADLPDPWQQILEQRYRGLESGLEMARKKLMEKTASAESLADSTKPSSLVPLSTPNSMAPVFSTSSAATNPTVPLSSHYTINSSSSTVPQVANGPSLTKQVSIASLSNSRHSHGQCLTTTDREQLRDFVEKFIKQSLVPFVEKQITAQNDILQKRQGIGKSFTSMRKWLSAASSSTPTPGMQPISYGPESTEWQTRRLADMAFLFGMYTFSHQLYQYVKKDFLNDQAWLYHGGALEMAALTLYLSSNQLTSKNFPLYYLDNALNYFLNTCMQPMLAVRCAIISVEILSRIGMHLEAANQLIRLTSTLSDLFSGVLLEKASALFSQAKMYRRKAFHYVLA
;
A
#
# COMPACT_ATOMS: atom_id res chain seq x y z
N MET A 1 33.12 -2.34 75.06
CA MET A 1 32.16 -1.26 74.78
C MET A 1 32.81 -0.25 73.86
N SER A 2 32.15 0.00 72.73
CA SER A 2 32.27 1.18 71.84
C SER A 2 33.65 1.60 71.32
N THR A 3 33.94 1.21 70.06
CA THR A 3 34.87 1.92 69.18
C THR A 3 34.32 1.96 67.74
N SER A 4 34.01 3.20 67.31
CA SER A 4 33.97 3.79 65.95
C SER A 4 34.05 2.89 64.70
N ILE A 5 33.08 3.07 63.78
CA ILE A 5 33.11 2.65 62.37
C ILE A 5 32.95 3.90 61.48
N PRO A 6 33.69 4.03 60.36
CA PRO A 6 33.67 5.21 59.50
C PRO A 6 32.64 5.14 58.35
N SER A 7 32.45 6.32 57.76
CA SER A 7 31.67 6.72 56.58
C SER A 7 31.53 5.73 55.42
N ASN A 8 30.30 5.62 54.91
CA ASN A 8 30.04 5.26 53.52
C ASN A 8 29.09 6.28 52.87
N SER A 9 29.58 6.90 51.80
CA SER A 9 28.88 7.80 50.90
C SER A 9 27.93 7.03 49.98
N SER A 10 26.64 7.39 49.98
CA SER A 10 25.75 7.11 48.85
C SER A 10 25.19 8.43 48.32
N THR A 11 25.68 8.82 47.15
CA THR A 11 25.16 9.91 46.34
C THR A 11 23.74 9.54 45.87
N ALA A 12 22.74 10.24 46.40
CA ALA A 12 21.38 10.21 45.89
C ALA A 12 21.33 10.94 44.54
N THR A 13 21.23 10.19 43.44
CA THR A 13 20.98 10.76 42.11
C THR A 13 19.49 11.06 41.99
N THR A 14 19.15 12.34 42.10
CA THR A 14 17.82 12.89 41.84
C THR A 14 17.36 12.52 40.42
N ILE A 15 16.34 11.68 40.30
CA ILE A 15 15.65 11.40 39.04
C ILE A 15 14.82 12.64 38.70
N THR A 16 15.38 13.53 37.89
CA THR A 16 14.63 14.60 37.24
C THR A 16 13.80 14.00 36.12
N SER A 17 12.48 14.00 36.32
CA SER A 17 11.47 13.76 35.29
C SER A 17 11.65 14.77 34.14
N SER A 18 12.23 14.32 33.04
CA SER A 18 12.35 15.10 31.81
C SER A 18 10.96 15.25 31.20
N THR A 19 10.39 16.44 31.37
CA THR A 19 9.23 16.94 30.63
C THR A 19 9.63 16.98 29.16
N THR A 20 9.04 16.10 28.36
CA THR A 20 9.27 16.01 26.91
C THR A 20 8.80 17.29 26.24
N THR A 21 9.73 18.16 25.88
CA THR A 21 9.50 19.28 24.98
C THR A 21 9.16 18.75 23.58
N SER A 22 8.00 19.13 23.08
CA SER A 22 7.42 18.80 21.77
C SER A 22 8.13 19.51 20.61
N THR A 23 9.39 19.18 20.34
CA THR A 23 10.17 19.72 19.22
C THR A 23 10.07 18.82 17.99
N GLN A 24 9.43 19.33 16.93
CA GLN A 24 9.50 18.91 15.51
C GLN A 24 9.62 17.40 15.24
N LEU A 25 8.48 16.73 15.07
CA LEU A 25 8.41 15.50 14.29
C LEU A 25 8.94 15.79 12.87
N SER A 26 9.99 15.09 12.44
CA SER A 26 10.68 15.31 11.16
C SER A 26 9.74 15.15 9.95
N VAL A 27 10.07 15.79 8.82
CA VAL A 27 9.37 15.66 7.53
C VAL A 27 9.18 14.20 7.10
N GLU A 28 10.11 13.32 7.47
CA GLU A 28 10.06 11.87 7.21
C GLU A 28 8.90 11.17 7.93
N SER A 29 8.47 11.69 9.09
CA SER A 29 7.42 11.06 9.90
C SER A 29 6.04 11.10 9.24
N ILE A 30 5.67 12.17 8.52
CA ILE A 30 4.35 12.29 7.87
C ILE A 30 4.22 11.33 6.68
N VAL A 31 5.27 11.19 5.86
CA VAL A 31 5.28 10.27 4.71
C VAL A 31 5.13 8.83 5.18
N GLN A 32 5.83 8.47 6.25
CA GLN A 32 5.70 7.16 6.87
C GLN A 32 4.31 6.93 7.49
N GLN A 33 3.79 7.89 8.26
CA GLN A 33 2.45 7.80 8.87
C GLN A 33 1.32 7.68 7.85
N CYS A 34 1.49 8.25 6.66
CA CYS A 34 0.53 8.13 5.57
C CYS A 34 0.73 6.84 4.73
N GLY A 35 1.80 6.07 4.98
CA GLY A 35 2.14 4.85 4.25
C GLY A 35 2.59 5.09 2.81
N LEU A 36 3.14 6.25 2.49
CA LEU A 36 3.54 6.63 1.13
C LEU A 36 5.03 6.30 0.89
N LEU A 37 5.38 5.02 1.03
CA LEU A 37 6.75 4.51 0.91
C LEU A 37 6.96 3.81 -0.44
N PRO A 38 8.17 3.88 -1.04
CA PRO A 38 8.51 3.07 -2.21
C PRO A 38 8.34 1.58 -1.91
N LEU A 39 7.59 0.88 -2.76
CA LEU A 39 7.37 -0.56 -2.63
C LEU A 39 8.39 -1.36 -3.43
N VAL A 40 8.95 -2.39 -2.80
CA VAL A 40 9.81 -3.39 -3.45
C VAL A 40 9.21 -4.77 -3.23
N ALA A 41 8.93 -5.46 -4.35
CA ALA A 41 8.43 -6.82 -4.32
C ALA A 41 9.56 -7.77 -3.95
N VAL A 42 9.24 -8.78 -3.15
CA VAL A 42 10.11 -9.92 -2.82
C VAL A 42 9.41 -11.18 -3.31
N LEU A 43 10.14 -11.99 -4.07
CA LEU A 43 9.70 -13.28 -4.57
C LEU A 43 10.69 -14.35 -4.12
N PRO A 44 10.41 -15.04 -3.01
CA PRO A 44 11.19 -16.19 -2.61
C PRO A 44 10.80 -17.43 -3.44
N SER A 45 11.75 -18.34 -3.64
CA SER A 45 11.50 -19.65 -4.24
C SER A 45 10.51 -20.45 -3.40
N ASN A 46 9.65 -21.20 -4.10
CA ASN A 46 8.63 -22.04 -3.49
C ASN A 46 8.98 -23.54 -3.56
N GLY A 47 10.14 -23.91 -4.12
CA GLY A 47 10.49 -25.30 -4.43
C GLY A 47 10.27 -26.28 -3.26
N ALA A 48 10.98 -26.09 -2.16
CA ALA A 48 10.88 -26.91 -0.94
C ALA A 48 10.61 -26.08 0.33
N ASP A 49 10.06 -24.87 0.16
CA ASP A 49 9.90 -23.87 1.24
C ASP A 49 11.22 -23.59 2.01
N ILE A 50 12.39 -23.85 1.41
CA ILE A 50 13.70 -23.72 2.07
C ILE A 50 13.90 -22.30 2.60
N ILE A 51 13.61 -21.27 1.79
CA ILE A 51 13.69 -19.87 2.24
C ILE A 51 12.79 -19.61 3.44
N TYR A 52 11.58 -20.18 3.45
CA TYR A 52 10.67 -20.07 4.59
C TYR A 52 11.24 -20.78 5.83
N ILE A 53 11.80 -21.98 5.68
CA ILE A 53 12.43 -22.74 6.77
C ILE A 53 13.59 -21.95 7.39
N ILE A 54 14.47 -21.39 6.55
CA ILE A 54 15.61 -20.57 6.98
C ILE A 54 15.14 -19.35 7.79
N CYS A 55 14.09 -18.65 7.32
CA CYS A 55 13.52 -17.51 8.05
C CYS A 55 12.83 -17.95 9.35
N LYS A 56 12.15 -19.10 9.33
CA LYS A 56 11.34 -19.60 10.44
C LYS A 56 12.18 -19.98 11.66
N LYS A 57 13.43 -20.39 11.48
CA LYS A 57 14.42 -20.55 12.57
C LYS A 57 14.49 -19.32 13.49
N ASN A 58 14.28 -18.13 12.92
CA ASN A 58 14.32 -16.84 13.63
C ASN A 58 12.94 -16.32 14.08
N ASN A 59 11.90 -17.16 14.07
CA ASN A 59 10.50 -16.77 14.29
C ASN A 59 9.96 -15.73 13.29
N ILE A 60 10.60 -15.58 12.13
CA ILE A 60 10.23 -14.63 11.07
C ILE A 60 9.55 -15.38 9.93
N GLN A 61 8.45 -14.84 9.39
CA GLN A 61 7.57 -15.56 8.46
C GLN A 61 7.99 -15.44 6.98
N SER A 62 8.78 -14.42 6.63
CA SER A 62 9.21 -14.18 5.25
C SER A 62 10.58 -13.51 5.18
N PHE A 63 11.26 -13.64 4.05
CA PHE A 63 12.50 -12.90 3.80
C PHE A 63 12.28 -11.38 3.80
N ALA A 64 11.11 -10.92 3.33
CA ALA A 64 10.75 -9.51 3.36
C ALA A 64 10.66 -8.97 4.80
N ASP A 65 10.10 -9.75 5.72
CA ASP A 65 10.07 -9.43 7.15
C ASP A 65 11.47 -9.42 7.77
N LEU A 66 12.32 -10.38 7.37
CA LEU A 66 13.70 -10.51 7.87
C LEU A 66 14.50 -9.22 7.64
N ILE A 67 14.38 -8.63 6.46
CA ILE A 67 15.13 -7.42 6.09
C ILE A 67 14.43 -6.11 6.48
N SER A 68 13.16 -6.18 6.92
CA SER A 68 12.32 -5.00 7.19
C SER A 68 12.89 -4.00 8.22
N PRO A 69 13.62 -4.40 9.29
CA PRO A 69 14.17 -3.43 10.23
C PRO A 69 15.28 -2.54 9.63
N PHE A 70 15.92 -3.01 8.57
CA PHE A 70 17.05 -2.31 7.93
C PHE A 70 16.61 -1.45 6.74
N SER A 71 15.30 -1.29 6.51
CA SER A 71 14.76 -0.72 5.27
C SER A 71 14.92 0.80 5.12
N SER A 72 15.47 1.49 6.13
CA SER A 72 15.64 2.94 6.14
C SER A 72 17.11 3.31 5.94
N VAL A 73 17.43 3.87 4.78
CA VAL A 73 18.80 4.15 4.33
C VAL A 73 18.93 5.63 3.98
N ALA A 74 19.92 6.30 4.56
CA ALA A 74 20.31 7.65 4.17
C ALA A 74 21.07 7.60 2.85
N CYS A 75 20.63 8.38 1.86
CA CYS A 75 21.26 8.46 0.54
C CYS A 75 21.16 9.88 -0.04
N VAL A 76 21.83 10.07 -1.16
CA VAL A 76 21.74 11.30 -1.97
C VAL A 76 21.07 10.91 -3.28
N VAL A 77 20.03 11.65 -3.64
CA VAL A 77 19.29 11.47 -4.89
C VAL A 77 19.48 12.71 -5.75
N LYS A 78 19.64 12.52 -7.06
CA LYS A 78 19.76 13.59 -8.05
C LYS A 78 18.43 13.83 -8.76
N ASP A 79 18.11 15.10 -8.94
CA ASP A 79 17.04 15.51 -9.82
C ASP A 79 17.44 15.46 -11.31
N PRO A 80 16.48 15.62 -12.25
CA PRO A 80 16.80 15.61 -13.68
C PRO A 80 17.82 16.67 -14.12
N TYR A 81 18.02 17.71 -13.31
CA TYR A 81 18.94 18.82 -13.58
C TYR A 81 20.30 18.60 -12.91
N GLY A 82 20.51 17.46 -12.26
CA GLY A 82 21.74 17.09 -11.57
C GLY A 82 21.88 17.68 -10.16
N GLN A 83 20.84 18.34 -9.63
CA GLN A 83 20.84 18.85 -8.27
C GLN A 83 20.75 17.68 -7.29
N GLN A 84 21.70 17.62 -6.36
CA GLN A 84 21.74 16.60 -5.33
C GLN A 84 20.89 17.00 -4.12
N GLN A 85 20.13 16.04 -3.60
CA GLN A 85 19.34 16.18 -2.39
C GLN A 85 19.63 15.00 -1.45
N ALA A 86 20.09 15.32 -0.24
CA ALA A 86 20.20 14.33 0.82
C ALA A 86 18.80 13.96 1.33
N THR A 87 18.55 12.66 1.48
CA THR A 87 17.26 12.13 1.89
C THR A 87 17.44 10.81 2.63
N LYS A 88 16.44 10.41 3.41
CA LYS A 88 16.38 9.09 4.04
C LYS A 88 15.25 8.30 3.41
N VAL A 89 15.60 7.40 2.50
CA VAL A 89 14.62 6.55 1.82
C VAL A 89 14.29 5.38 2.73
N LYS A 90 13.01 5.22 3.07
CA LYS A 90 12.49 4.04 3.77
C LYS A 90 11.70 3.18 2.79
N ILE A 91 12.19 1.97 2.54
CA ILE A 91 11.56 1.02 1.62
C ILE A 91 10.57 0.13 2.36
N ASP A 92 9.48 -0.20 1.69
CA ASP A 92 8.52 -1.21 2.14
C ASP A 92 8.67 -2.48 1.29
N PHE A 93 9.36 -3.47 1.86
CA PHE A 93 9.58 -4.78 1.24
C PHE A 93 8.37 -5.68 1.47
N ARG A 94 7.81 -6.23 0.39
CA ARG A 94 6.61 -7.08 0.45
C ARG A 94 6.84 -8.41 -0.24
N ASP A 95 6.62 -9.51 0.48
CA ASP A 95 6.49 -10.83 -0.14
C ASP A 95 5.15 -10.91 -0.88
N ILE A 96 5.18 -10.76 -2.20
CA ILE A 96 3.98 -10.74 -3.04
C ILE A 96 3.46 -12.13 -3.38
N SER A 97 4.13 -13.20 -2.93
CA SER A 97 3.67 -14.58 -3.09
C SER A 97 2.75 -15.03 -1.96
N LYS A 98 2.89 -14.43 -0.77
CA LYS A 98 2.19 -14.82 0.46
C LYS A 98 1.42 -13.64 1.07
N SER A 99 1.88 -13.12 2.21
CA SER A 99 1.14 -12.18 3.07
C SER A 99 1.52 -10.71 2.89
N GLY A 100 2.46 -10.39 1.99
CA GLY A 100 2.89 -9.00 1.74
C GLY A 100 1.97 -8.21 0.80
N CYS A 101 1.01 -8.87 0.15
CA CYS A 101 0.13 -8.25 -0.84
C CYS A 101 -0.81 -7.21 -0.21
N LEU A 102 -1.15 -6.17 -0.98
CA LEU A 102 -2.09 -5.14 -0.52
C LEU A 102 -3.52 -5.69 -0.51
N LEU A 103 -4.30 -5.32 0.49
CA LEU A 103 -5.62 -5.90 0.72
C LEU A 103 -6.68 -5.24 -0.16
N GLY A 104 -7.48 -6.07 -0.85
CA GLY A 104 -8.63 -5.57 -1.59
C GLY A 104 -9.69 -4.95 -0.67
N LEU A 105 -10.52 -4.06 -1.22
CA LEU A 105 -11.59 -3.38 -0.45
C LEU A 105 -12.61 -4.31 0.18
N THR A 106 -12.69 -5.57 -0.27
CA THR A 106 -13.58 -6.59 0.28
C THR A 106 -13.14 -7.09 1.66
N VAL A 107 -11.83 -7.12 1.92
CA VAL A 107 -11.28 -7.66 3.16
C VAL A 107 -10.71 -6.60 4.09
N LEU A 108 -10.17 -5.49 3.53
CA LEU A 108 -9.57 -4.41 4.29
C LEU A 108 -10.48 -3.89 5.43
N PRO A 109 -11.80 -3.67 5.23
CA PRO A 109 -12.65 -3.19 6.32
C PRO A 109 -12.73 -4.14 7.53
N SER A 110 -12.72 -5.46 7.28
CA SER A 110 -12.77 -6.47 8.35
C SER A 110 -11.43 -6.58 9.09
N VAL A 111 -10.31 -6.39 8.39
CA VAL A 111 -8.98 -6.32 9.02
C VAL A 111 -8.85 -5.10 9.92
N LEU A 112 -9.24 -3.92 9.44
CA LEU A 112 -9.23 -2.70 10.26
C LEU A 112 -10.14 -2.80 11.48
N HIS A 113 -11.30 -3.46 11.33
CA HIS A 113 -12.17 -3.75 12.46
C HIS A 113 -11.47 -4.58 13.54
N GLN A 114 -10.79 -5.65 13.14
CA GLN A 114 -10.09 -6.53 14.08
C GLN A 114 -8.88 -5.86 14.72
N VAL A 115 -8.13 -5.06 13.97
CA VAL A 115 -7.04 -4.23 14.50
C VAL A 115 -7.54 -3.39 15.68
N VAL A 116 -8.61 -2.61 15.47
CA VAL A 116 -9.19 -1.73 16.50
C VAL A 116 -9.72 -2.55 17.68
N SER A 117 -10.44 -3.64 17.41
CA SER A 117 -11.00 -4.51 18.46
C SER A 117 -9.94 -5.19 19.32
N ILE A 118 -8.79 -5.57 18.77
CA ILE A 118 -7.71 -6.17 19.54
C ILE A 118 -7.09 -5.11 20.44
N VAL A 119 -6.80 -3.91 19.89
CA VAL A 119 -6.20 -2.81 20.65
C VAL A 119 -7.08 -2.42 21.84
N SER A 120 -8.41 -2.37 21.66
CA SER A 120 -9.34 -1.94 22.71
C SER A 120 -9.44 -2.90 23.90
N THR A 121 -8.98 -4.15 23.75
CA THR A 121 -9.00 -5.17 24.81
C THR A 121 -7.68 -5.29 25.57
N LEU A 122 -6.62 -4.58 25.14
CA LEU A 122 -5.31 -4.69 25.78
C LEU A 122 -5.33 -4.04 27.18
N PRO A 123 -4.87 -4.75 28.24
CA PRO A 123 -4.96 -4.28 29.63
C PRO A 123 -4.20 -2.99 29.97
N GLN A 124 -3.38 -2.46 29.05
CA GLN A 124 -2.35 -1.46 29.35
C GLN A 124 -2.67 -0.01 28.95
N PHE A 125 -3.85 0.34 28.43
CA PHE A 125 -4.01 1.72 27.95
C PHE A 125 -5.35 2.41 28.24
N GLN A 126 -5.23 3.52 28.99
CA GLN A 126 -6.21 4.61 29.11
C GLN A 126 -5.97 5.73 28.06
N SER A 127 -5.19 5.48 27.00
CA SER A 127 -4.88 6.51 25.98
C SER A 127 -5.65 6.26 24.66
N THR A 128 -6.47 7.23 24.30
CA THR A 128 -7.28 7.34 23.08
C THR A 128 -6.46 7.32 21.77
N GLU A 129 -5.14 7.57 21.85
CA GLU A 129 -4.30 7.66 20.65
C GLU A 129 -4.02 6.30 19.98
N ILE A 130 -4.24 5.18 20.67
CA ILE A 130 -3.63 3.89 20.30
C ILE A 130 -4.44 3.13 19.25
N TRP A 131 -5.75 3.04 19.40
CA TRP A 131 -6.58 2.44 18.34
C TRP A 131 -6.69 3.36 17.14
N ASN A 132 -6.63 4.68 17.35
CA ASN A 132 -6.55 5.66 16.27
C ASN A 132 -5.26 5.49 15.45
N SER A 133 -4.10 5.37 16.11
CA SER A 133 -2.84 5.09 15.43
C SER A 133 -2.86 3.71 14.77
N ALA A 134 -3.35 2.68 15.45
CA ALA A 134 -3.43 1.33 14.88
C ALA A 134 -4.32 1.30 13.63
N PHE A 135 -5.49 1.93 13.67
CA PHE A 135 -6.37 2.07 12.52
C PHE A 135 -5.67 2.77 11.35
N ARG A 136 -5.07 3.95 11.59
CA ARG A 136 -4.34 4.71 10.57
C ARG A 136 -3.20 3.89 9.98
N ASP A 137 -2.34 3.34 10.82
CA ASP A 137 -1.13 2.64 10.40
C ASP A 137 -1.49 1.36 9.62
N SER A 138 -2.49 0.60 10.08
CA SER A 138 -3.01 -0.56 9.34
C SER A 138 -3.70 -0.16 8.04
N PHE A 139 -4.50 0.91 8.01
CA PHE A 139 -5.12 1.42 6.78
C PHE A 139 -4.03 1.78 5.78
N SER A 140 -3.09 2.63 6.17
CA SER A 140 -2.01 3.11 5.31
C SER A 140 -1.09 1.98 4.85
N TYR A 141 -0.86 0.95 5.66
CA TYR A 141 -0.03 -0.20 5.31
C TYR A 141 -0.72 -1.14 4.31
N TRP A 142 -2.02 -1.43 4.49
CA TRP A 142 -2.74 -2.44 3.69
C TRP A 142 -3.53 -1.89 2.51
N PHE A 143 -3.74 -0.58 2.42
CA PHE A 143 -4.52 0.05 1.36
C PHE A 143 -3.99 -0.29 -0.04
N GLU A 144 -4.90 -0.72 -0.91
CA GLU A 144 -4.60 -1.19 -2.27
C GLU A 144 -4.16 -0.07 -3.25
N PRO A 145 -3.54 -0.43 -4.39
CA PRO A 145 -3.17 0.53 -5.40
C PRO A 145 -4.39 1.16 -6.08
N SER A 146 -4.43 2.50 -6.09
CA SER A 146 -5.46 3.24 -6.83
C SER A 146 -5.18 3.24 -8.34
N ASP A 147 -6.17 3.62 -9.16
CA ASP A 147 -6.00 3.86 -10.60
C ASP A 147 -5.67 5.32 -10.93
N ILE A 148 -5.43 6.14 -9.90
CA ILE A 148 -5.30 7.59 -10.01
C ILE A 148 -3.89 8.09 -9.66
N ASP A 149 -3.05 7.19 -9.16
CA ASP A 149 -1.66 7.45 -8.78
C ASP A 149 -0.80 6.17 -8.84
N PHE A 150 0.50 6.36 -8.66
CA PHE A 150 1.51 5.29 -8.66
C PHE A 150 2.10 5.03 -7.26
N LEU A 151 1.52 5.62 -6.20
CA LEU A 151 2.13 5.68 -4.87
C LEU A 151 2.16 4.33 -4.14
N LYS A 152 1.34 3.37 -4.59
CA LYS A 152 1.27 1.99 -4.08
C LYS A 152 1.63 0.97 -5.17
N THR A 153 2.60 1.31 -6.03
CA THR A 153 3.08 0.42 -7.10
C THR A 153 4.53 0.01 -6.87
N TYR A 154 4.89 -1.19 -7.31
CA TYR A 154 6.20 -1.79 -7.09
C TYR A 154 7.23 -1.25 -8.10
N LEU A 155 8.36 -0.75 -7.59
CA LEU A 155 9.45 -0.19 -8.41
C LEU A 155 10.47 -1.26 -8.84
N SER A 156 10.59 -2.32 -8.06
CA SER A 156 11.61 -3.36 -8.21
C SER A 156 11.10 -4.69 -7.67
N CYS A 157 11.71 -5.78 -8.13
CA CYS A 157 11.50 -7.13 -7.61
C CYS A 157 12.84 -7.76 -7.22
N ILE A 158 12.91 -8.27 -5.99
CA ILE A 158 14.01 -9.06 -5.44
C ILE A 158 13.60 -10.54 -5.52
N PHE A 159 14.39 -11.32 -6.26
CA PHE A 159 14.24 -12.77 -6.36
C PHE A 159 15.18 -13.45 -5.36
N VAL A 160 14.66 -14.35 -4.54
CA VAL A 160 15.42 -15.01 -3.48
C VAL A 160 15.39 -16.52 -3.69
N ILE A 161 16.56 -17.13 -3.81
CA ILE A 161 16.73 -18.59 -3.94
C ILE A 161 17.71 -19.10 -2.90
N SER A 162 17.66 -20.38 -2.57
CA SER A 162 18.68 -21.06 -1.75
C SER A 162 19.50 -22.02 -2.61
N ALA A 163 20.80 -22.10 -2.32
CA ALA A 163 21.67 -23.08 -2.95
C ALA A 163 21.33 -24.53 -2.55
N ASP A 164 20.63 -24.72 -1.42
CA ASP A 164 20.24 -26.04 -0.93
C ASP A 164 19.01 -26.61 -1.66
N GLU A 165 18.40 -25.83 -2.56
CA GLU A 165 17.36 -26.33 -3.47
C GLU A 165 17.91 -27.41 -4.42
N GLU A 166 17.00 -28.27 -4.89
CA GLU A 166 17.31 -29.32 -5.87
C GLU A 166 17.78 -28.71 -7.20
N ASP A 167 17.07 -27.67 -7.68
CA ASP A 167 17.43 -26.87 -8.85
C ASP A 167 17.25 -25.36 -8.59
N PRO A 168 18.25 -24.70 -7.95
CA PRO A 168 18.18 -23.28 -7.62
C PRO A 168 18.04 -22.36 -8.85
N ILE A 169 18.69 -22.73 -9.96
CA ILE A 169 18.69 -21.92 -11.19
C ILE A 169 17.38 -22.07 -11.95
N GLY A 170 16.81 -23.28 -11.97
CA GLY A 170 15.46 -23.52 -12.50
C GLY A 170 14.39 -22.77 -11.72
N GLU A 171 14.43 -22.81 -10.38
CA GLU A 171 13.50 -22.04 -9.54
C GLU A 171 13.68 -20.53 -9.76
N LEU A 172 14.90 -20.02 -9.87
CA LEU A 172 15.13 -18.61 -10.21
C LEU A 172 14.48 -18.22 -11.54
N THR A 173 14.71 -19.03 -12.59
CA THR A 173 14.15 -18.81 -13.93
C THR A 173 12.62 -18.78 -13.89
N LYS A 174 12.01 -19.69 -13.12
CA LYS A 174 10.58 -19.77 -12.90
C LYS A 174 10.04 -18.53 -12.18
N LEU A 175 10.70 -18.03 -11.13
CA LEU A 175 10.29 -16.81 -10.43
C LEU A 175 10.32 -15.59 -11.36
N ILE A 176 11.38 -15.46 -12.17
CA ILE A 176 11.51 -14.38 -13.16
C ILE A 176 10.36 -14.45 -14.18
N GLN A 177 10.04 -15.66 -14.65
CA GLN A 177 8.94 -15.86 -15.59
C GLN A 177 7.58 -15.56 -14.96
N GLN A 178 7.34 -15.96 -13.71
CA GLN A 178 6.12 -15.66 -12.97
C GLN A 178 5.91 -14.15 -12.85
N GLN A 179 6.94 -13.42 -12.43
CA GLN A 179 6.91 -11.96 -12.35
C GLN A 179 6.62 -11.33 -13.72
N HIS A 180 7.30 -11.78 -14.78
CA HIS A 180 7.10 -11.27 -16.13
C HIS A 180 5.67 -11.52 -16.65
N THR A 181 5.17 -12.75 -16.49
CA THR A 181 3.80 -13.12 -16.88
C THR A 181 2.76 -12.32 -16.11
N GLN A 182 2.97 -12.08 -14.82
CA GLN A 182 2.04 -11.26 -14.03
C GLN A 182 2.03 -9.79 -14.49
N GLN A 183 3.19 -9.24 -14.87
CA GLN A 183 3.31 -7.86 -15.30
C GLN A 183 2.81 -7.61 -16.74
N HIS A 184 3.13 -8.50 -17.67
CA HIS A 184 2.90 -8.31 -19.10
C HIS A 184 1.84 -9.22 -19.70
N GLY A 185 1.36 -10.19 -18.95
CA GLY A 185 0.29 -11.06 -19.41
C GLY A 185 -1.07 -10.34 -19.43
N GLY A 186 -2.08 -11.03 -19.96
CA GLY A 186 -3.46 -10.54 -19.99
C GLY A 186 -4.13 -10.48 -18.60
N ALA A 187 -5.42 -10.14 -18.58
CA ALA A 187 -6.19 -9.99 -17.35
C ALA A 187 -6.22 -11.26 -16.48
N GLU A 188 -6.20 -12.45 -17.09
CA GLU A 188 -6.19 -13.73 -16.36
C GLU A 188 -4.89 -13.95 -15.58
N SER A 189 -3.75 -13.51 -16.14
CA SER A 189 -2.44 -13.59 -15.50
C SER A 189 -2.17 -12.49 -14.48
N ALA A 190 -2.96 -11.41 -14.45
CA ALA A 190 -2.79 -10.35 -13.45
C ALA A 190 -2.98 -10.89 -12.01
N ASN A 191 -3.83 -11.91 -11.87
CA ASN A 191 -4.11 -12.62 -10.61
C ASN A 191 -3.24 -13.87 -10.41
N SER A 192 -2.22 -14.08 -11.24
CA SER A 192 -1.35 -15.27 -11.15
C SER A 192 -0.43 -15.29 -9.93
N LEU A 193 -0.33 -14.17 -9.22
CA LEU A 193 0.62 -13.98 -8.12
C LEU A 193 -0.07 -13.40 -6.89
N GLY A 194 0.10 -14.09 -5.75
CA GLY A 194 -0.45 -13.71 -4.47
C GLY A 194 -1.85 -14.29 -4.21
N PRO A 195 -2.37 -14.13 -2.98
CA PRO A 195 -3.69 -14.67 -2.62
C PRO A 195 -4.84 -13.95 -3.33
N ALA A 196 -5.90 -14.69 -3.66
CA ALA A 196 -7.08 -14.14 -4.36
C ALA A 196 -7.83 -13.03 -3.62
N HIS A 197 -7.62 -12.88 -2.31
CA HIS A 197 -8.22 -11.82 -1.48
C HIS A 197 -7.41 -10.51 -1.48
N CYS A 198 -6.27 -10.49 -2.17
CA CYS A 198 -5.39 -9.34 -2.27
C CYS A 198 -5.53 -8.69 -3.65
N ALA A 199 -5.25 -7.38 -3.70
CA ALA A 199 -5.16 -6.67 -4.97
C ALA A 199 -3.95 -7.21 -5.76
N PRO A 200 -4.08 -7.42 -7.08
CA PRO A 200 -2.98 -7.87 -7.91
C PRO A 200 -1.83 -6.83 -7.86
N PRO A 201 -0.57 -7.27 -7.83
CA PRO A 201 0.55 -6.34 -7.75
C PRO A 201 0.60 -5.46 -9.01
N LYS A 202 0.62 -4.13 -8.81
CA LYS A 202 0.82 -3.15 -9.89
C LYS A 202 2.27 -2.70 -9.92
N TRP A 203 2.86 -2.65 -11.11
CA TRP A 203 4.24 -2.23 -11.30
C TRP A 203 4.33 -0.78 -11.75
N PHE A 204 5.32 -0.06 -11.22
CA PHE A 204 5.50 1.36 -11.47
C PHE A 204 5.86 1.65 -12.94
N LEU A 205 6.70 0.78 -13.52
CA LEU A 205 7.23 0.89 -14.88
C LEU A 205 7.02 -0.42 -15.63
N PRO A 206 6.89 -0.38 -16.98
CA PRO A 206 6.88 -1.60 -17.79
C PRO A 206 8.15 -2.42 -17.62
N ASN A 207 9.30 -1.78 -17.40
CA ASN A 207 10.57 -2.44 -17.10
C ASN A 207 11.03 -2.04 -15.70
N ILE A 208 11.01 -2.99 -14.77
CA ILE A 208 11.40 -2.78 -13.38
C ILE A 208 12.86 -3.18 -13.13
N LEU A 209 13.43 -2.72 -12.02
CA LEU A 209 14.70 -3.23 -11.53
C LEU A 209 14.52 -4.65 -10.98
N LYS A 210 15.35 -5.58 -11.44
CA LYS A 210 15.41 -6.96 -10.95
C LYS A 210 16.70 -7.16 -10.15
N TYR A 211 16.59 -7.74 -8.96
CA TYR A 211 17.73 -8.02 -8.08
C TYR A 211 17.69 -9.46 -7.60
N TYR A 212 18.86 -10.09 -7.48
CA TYR A 212 18.99 -11.53 -7.26
C TYR A 212 19.73 -11.82 -5.98
N VAL A 213 19.12 -12.59 -5.09
CA VAL A 213 19.68 -12.95 -3.79
C VAL A 213 19.79 -14.47 -3.70
N VAL A 214 21.00 -14.93 -3.41
CA VAL A 214 21.25 -16.33 -2.99
C VAL A 214 21.35 -16.31 -1.47
N LEU A 215 20.41 -16.95 -0.80
CA LEU A 215 20.38 -17.09 0.65
C LEU A 215 21.05 -18.41 1.05
N HIS A 216 21.98 -18.34 1.98
CA HIS A 216 22.71 -19.49 2.51
C HIS A 216 22.56 -19.53 4.02
N ASP A 217 22.05 -20.65 4.53
CA ASP A 217 22.05 -20.97 5.95
C ASP A 217 23.43 -21.55 6.31
N VAL A 218 24.16 -20.87 7.18
CA VAL A 218 25.54 -21.23 7.55
C VAL A 218 25.59 -22.49 8.40
N GLU A 219 24.53 -22.80 9.15
CA GLU A 219 24.47 -23.95 10.05
C GLU A 219 24.15 -25.24 9.28
N ASP A 220 23.18 -25.19 8.39
CA ASP A 220 22.66 -26.39 7.69
C ASP A 220 23.12 -26.52 6.23
N GLY A 221 23.54 -25.43 5.61
CA GLY A 221 23.76 -25.36 4.17
C GLY A 221 25.17 -25.79 3.72
N ASN A 222 25.31 -26.10 2.42
CA ASN A 222 26.62 -26.38 1.83
C ASN A 222 27.27 -25.11 1.24
N GLU A 223 28.33 -24.61 1.87
CA GLU A 223 29.02 -23.37 1.47
C GLU A 223 29.66 -23.45 0.07
N GLU A 224 30.27 -24.58 -0.29
CA GLU A 224 30.90 -24.76 -1.61
C GLU A 224 29.85 -24.71 -2.72
N LYS A 225 28.73 -25.42 -2.53
CA LYS A 225 27.58 -25.39 -3.44
C LYS A 225 27.01 -23.97 -3.54
N ALA A 226 26.89 -23.26 -2.42
CA ALA A 226 26.39 -21.88 -2.42
C ALA A 226 27.29 -20.96 -3.25
N ASN A 227 28.61 -21.00 -3.06
CA ASN A 227 29.55 -20.20 -3.83
C ASN A 227 29.49 -20.52 -5.34
N GLU A 228 29.35 -21.80 -5.71
CA GLU A 228 29.21 -22.20 -7.11
C GLU A 228 27.91 -21.67 -7.74
N ILE A 229 26.78 -21.81 -7.05
CA ILE A 229 25.47 -21.31 -7.51
C ILE A 229 25.50 -19.78 -7.64
N PHE A 230 26.09 -19.07 -6.68
CA PHE A 230 26.21 -17.62 -6.76
C PHE A 230 27.10 -17.14 -7.90
N ALA A 231 28.20 -17.84 -8.18
CA ALA A 231 29.03 -17.56 -9.34
C ALA A 231 28.23 -17.74 -10.65
N LYS A 232 27.41 -18.79 -10.75
CA LYS A 232 26.51 -19.03 -11.90
C LYS A 232 25.48 -17.92 -12.05
N VAL A 233 24.75 -17.56 -10.98
CA VAL A 233 23.76 -16.47 -11.00
C VAL A 233 24.40 -15.14 -11.39
N SER A 234 25.56 -14.81 -10.81
CA SER A 234 26.29 -13.58 -11.11
C SER A 234 26.78 -13.52 -12.56
N ALA A 235 27.22 -14.65 -13.12
CA ALA A 235 27.61 -14.74 -14.52
C ALA A 235 26.42 -14.57 -15.48
N SER A 236 25.22 -15.05 -15.11
CA SER A 236 24.02 -14.95 -15.95
C SER A 236 23.33 -13.59 -15.89
N TYR A 237 23.30 -12.95 -14.70
CA TYR A 237 22.48 -11.76 -14.47
C TYR A 237 23.27 -10.49 -14.09
N GLY A 238 24.60 -10.59 -14.02
CA GLY A 238 25.51 -9.49 -13.70
C GLY A 238 25.78 -9.34 -12.21
N SER A 239 27.05 -9.14 -11.85
CA SER A 239 27.51 -9.02 -10.45
C SER A 239 26.86 -7.87 -9.69
N ASP A 240 26.50 -6.78 -10.37
CA ASP A 240 26.00 -5.55 -9.74
C ASP A 240 24.55 -5.70 -9.24
N CYS A 241 23.83 -6.69 -9.74
CA CYS A 241 22.44 -7.00 -9.38
C CYS A 241 22.31 -8.28 -8.53
N CYS A 242 23.43 -8.86 -8.09
CA CYS A 242 23.47 -10.13 -7.37
C CYS A 242 24.10 -9.96 -5.97
N GLN A 243 23.56 -10.67 -4.98
CA GLN A 243 24.13 -10.73 -3.63
C GLN A 243 24.00 -12.13 -3.02
N MET A 244 25.08 -12.63 -2.42
CA MET A 244 25.03 -13.76 -1.49
C MET A 244 24.77 -13.23 -0.08
N LEU A 245 23.82 -13.83 0.63
CA LEU A 245 23.53 -13.57 2.04
C LEU A 245 23.78 -14.83 2.85
N LYS A 246 24.71 -14.76 3.79
CA LYS A 246 25.00 -15.84 4.73
C LYS A 246 24.39 -15.47 6.07
N ILE A 247 23.49 -16.30 6.59
CA ILE A 247 22.81 -16.06 7.87
C ILE A 247 22.75 -17.33 8.70
N ASN A 248 22.26 -17.21 9.93
CA ASN A 248 22.16 -18.31 10.89
C ASN A 248 23.54 -18.81 11.35
N SER A 249 24.48 -17.90 11.56
CA SER A 249 25.90 -18.22 11.84
C SER A 249 26.20 -18.59 13.30
N THR A 250 25.28 -19.23 14.04
CA THR A 250 25.29 -19.54 15.50
C THR A 250 24.58 -18.51 16.39
N THR A 251 24.10 -18.91 17.57
CA THR A 251 23.28 -18.08 18.47
C THR A 251 24.11 -17.06 19.26
N ASP A 252 23.64 -15.81 19.28
CA ASP A 252 24.15 -14.76 20.18
C ASP A 252 23.05 -14.44 21.20
N ALA A 253 23.23 -14.89 22.44
CA ALA A 253 22.28 -14.61 23.50
C ALA A 253 22.39 -13.12 23.86
N ASP A 254 21.25 -12.41 23.86
CA ASP A 254 21.07 -11.02 24.34
C ASP A 254 21.07 -9.88 23.30
N LEU A 255 20.92 -10.16 22.00
CA LEU A 255 20.69 -9.09 21.02
C LEU A 255 19.24 -8.52 21.11
N PRO A 256 19.04 -7.20 20.96
CA PRO A 256 17.71 -6.59 20.89
C PRO A 256 16.83 -7.21 19.81
N ASP A 257 15.51 -7.17 19.97
CA ASP A 257 14.56 -7.63 18.96
C ASP A 257 14.00 -6.44 18.16
N PRO A 258 14.62 -6.06 17.01
CA PRO A 258 14.12 -4.98 16.18
C PRO A 258 12.87 -5.36 15.36
N TRP A 259 12.48 -6.64 15.32
CA TRP A 259 11.32 -7.10 14.53
C TRP A 259 10.02 -7.00 15.33
N GLN A 260 10.06 -7.17 16.65
CA GLN A 260 8.87 -7.26 17.49
C GLN A 260 7.83 -6.17 17.18
N GLN A 261 8.22 -4.89 17.24
CA GLN A 261 7.29 -3.79 16.98
C GLN A 261 6.80 -3.75 15.53
N ILE A 262 7.68 -4.04 14.57
CA ILE A 262 7.35 -3.98 13.14
C ILE A 262 6.33 -5.06 12.77
N LEU A 263 6.57 -6.31 13.20
CA LEU A 263 5.72 -7.44 12.87
C LEU A 263 4.38 -7.37 13.62
N GLU A 264 4.41 -6.91 14.87
CA GLU A 264 3.21 -6.64 15.65
C GLU A 264 2.32 -5.62 14.92
N GLN A 265 2.86 -4.46 14.54
CA GLN A 265 2.11 -3.41 13.82
C GLN A 265 1.57 -3.90 12.47
N ARG A 266 2.34 -4.72 11.76
CA ARG A 266 2.01 -5.22 10.42
C ARG A 266 0.89 -6.25 10.45
N TYR A 267 1.00 -7.24 11.34
CA TYR A 267 0.15 -8.44 11.33
C TYR A 267 -0.96 -8.44 12.37
N ARG A 268 -1.02 -7.43 13.27
CA ARG A 268 -2.14 -7.26 14.21
C ARG A 268 -3.47 -7.35 13.48
N GLY A 269 -4.35 -8.25 13.92
CA GLY A 269 -5.71 -8.37 13.40
C GLY A 269 -5.84 -8.89 11.96
N LEU A 270 -4.75 -9.17 11.25
CA LEU A 270 -4.79 -9.60 9.84
C LEU A 270 -5.55 -10.92 9.70
N GLU A 271 -5.09 -11.98 10.35
CA GLU A 271 -5.68 -13.31 10.22
C GLU A 271 -7.15 -13.34 10.67
N SER A 272 -7.44 -12.78 11.86
CA SER A 272 -8.82 -12.65 12.36
C SER A 272 -9.71 -11.82 11.43
N GLY A 273 -9.14 -10.82 10.76
CA GLY A 273 -9.84 -9.94 9.84
C GLY A 273 -10.17 -10.64 8.52
N LEU A 274 -9.22 -11.42 8.01
CA LEU A 274 -9.43 -12.28 6.84
C LEU A 274 -10.50 -13.34 7.12
N GLU A 275 -10.48 -13.98 8.30
CA GLU A 275 -11.53 -14.95 8.66
C GLU A 275 -12.89 -14.28 8.82
N MET A 276 -12.95 -13.09 9.44
CA MET A 276 -14.18 -12.30 9.51
C MET A 276 -14.72 -11.97 8.11
N ALA A 277 -13.86 -11.59 7.17
CA ALA A 277 -14.27 -11.30 5.80
C ALA A 277 -14.80 -12.56 5.10
N ARG A 278 -14.13 -13.70 5.28
CA ARG A 278 -14.54 -15.00 4.75
C ARG A 278 -15.93 -15.40 5.24
N LYS A 279 -16.18 -15.24 6.55
CA LYS A 279 -17.48 -15.52 7.17
C LYS A 279 -18.59 -14.63 6.59
N LYS A 280 -18.36 -13.31 6.48
CA LYS A 280 -19.33 -12.37 5.88
C LYS A 280 -19.67 -12.73 4.43
N LEU A 281 -18.69 -13.18 3.65
CA LEU A 281 -18.92 -13.61 2.27
C LEU A 281 -19.80 -14.86 2.21
N MET A 282 -19.54 -15.85 3.08
CA MET A 282 -20.34 -17.07 3.17
C MET A 282 -21.78 -16.79 3.59
N GLU A 283 -21.99 -15.93 4.58
CA GLU A 283 -23.32 -15.53 5.05
C GLU A 283 -24.13 -14.82 3.96
N LYS A 284 -23.48 -13.96 3.16
CA LYS A 284 -24.11 -13.27 2.03
C LYS A 284 -24.53 -14.24 0.92
N THR A 285 -23.74 -15.28 0.65
CA THR A 285 -24.09 -16.31 -0.34
C THR A 285 -25.23 -17.21 0.15
N ALA A 286 -25.19 -17.64 1.41
CA ALA A 286 -26.25 -18.47 2.00
C ALA A 286 -27.62 -17.72 2.07
N SER A 287 -27.59 -16.42 2.36
CA SER A 287 -28.82 -15.61 2.34
C SER A 287 -29.36 -15.40 0.92
N ALA A 288 -28.49 -15.27 -0.09
CA ALA A 288 -28.91 -15.20 -1.49
C ALA A 288 -29.55 -16.52 -2.00
N GLU A 289 -29.05 -17.68 -1.57
CA GLU A 289 -29.61 -18.99 -1.92
C GLU A 289 -30.98 -19.25 -1.25
N SER A 290 -31.18 -18.79 -0.01
CA SER A 290 -32.46 -18.94 0.69
C SER A 290 -33.62 -18.14 0.05
N LEU A 291 -33.30 -17.05 -0.67
CA LEU A 291 -34.27 -16.29 -1.44
C LEU A 291 -34.64 -16.96 -2.78
N ALA A 292 -33.73 -17.75 -3.37
CA ALA A 292 -33.97 -18.46 -4.62
C ALA A 292 -34.85 -19.73 -4.47
N ASP A 293 -34.95 -20.29 -3.26
CA ASP A 293 -35.73 -21.51 -2.99
C ASP A 293 -37.22 -21.25 -2.65
N SER A 294 -37.65 -19.98 -2.67
CA SER A 294 -39.03 -19.57 -2.34
C SER A 294 -39.96 -19.39 -3.55
N THR A 295 -39.51 -19.64 -4.78
CA THR A 295 -40.37 -19.58 -5.99
C THR A 295 -40.72 -20.98 -6.52
N LYS A 296 -41.73 -21.62 -5.90
CA LYS A 296 -42.60 -22.60 -6.58
C LYS A 296 -43.99 -21.99 -6.79
N PRO A 297 -44.61 -22.16 -7.97
CA PRO A 297 -45.82 -21.44 -8.34
C PRO A 297 -47.04 -22.12 -7.69
N SER A 298 -47.81 -21.35 -6.93
CA SER A 298 -49.14 -21.75 -6.48
C SER A 298 -50.17 -20.92 -7.25
N SER A 299 -50.96 -21.61 -8.06
CA SER A 299 -52.03 -21.09 -8.90
C SER A 299 -53.10 -20.37 -8.06
N LEU A 300 -53.41 -19.11 -8.37
CA LEU A 300 -54.75 -18.52 -8.20
C LEU A 300 -55.02 -17.55 -9.37
N VAL A 301 -56.24 -17.67 -9.89
CA VAL A 301 -56.77 -17.16 -11.17
C VAL A 301 -56.96 -15.62 -11.16
N PRO A 302 -56.77 -14.91 -12.30
CA PRO A 302 -56.99 -13.47 -12.41
C PRO A 302 -58.42 -13.10 -12.83
N LEU A 303 -58.90 -11.92 -12.44
CA LEU A 303 -60.16 -11.34 -12.94
C LEU A 303 -59.98 -9.86 -13.35
N SER A 304 -60.11 -9.61 -14.66
CA SER A 304 -60.56 -8.39 -15.37
C SER A 304 -59.65 -7.15 -15.55
N THR A 305 -59.02 -7.12 -16.74
CA THR A 305 -58.75 -6.08 -17.78
C THR A 305 -59.48 -4.70 -17.79
N PRO A 306 -59.16 -3.71 -18.70
CA PRO A 306 -58.04 -3.55 -19.68
C PRO A 306 -57.47 -2.10 -19.90
N ASN A 307 -56.52 -1.98 -20.86
CA ASN A 307 -56.07 -0.83 -21.68
C ASN A 307 -54.76 -0.13 -21.24
N SER A 308 -53.77 0.20 -22.10
CA SER A 308 -53.57 0.01 -23.55
C SER A 308 -52.09 0.25 -23.90
N MET A 309 -51.55 -0.61 -24.77
CA MET A 309 -50.53 -0.40 -25.82
C MET A 309 -49.16 0.25 -25.51
N ALA A 310 -48.12 -0.59 -25.57
CA ALA A 310 -46.83 -0.26 -26.19
C ALA A 310 -46.93 -0.37 -27.73
N PRO A 311 -45.86 -0.02 -28.48
CA PRO A 311 -45.26 -1.11 -29.25
C PRO A 311 -43.73 -1.19 -29.10
N VAL A 312 -43.30 -2.45 -29.08
CA VAL A 312 -41.93 -2.94 -29.19
C VAL A 312 -41.63 -3.18 -30.66
N PHE A 313 -40.42 -2.88 -31.12
CA PHE A 313 -39.85 -3.58 -32.28
C PHE A 313 -38.41 -4.01 -31.95
N SER A 314 -38.21 -5.33 -31.98
CA SER A 314 -36.92 -6.00 -32.00
C SER A 314 -36.70 -6.55 -33.41
N THR A 315 -35.52 -6.33 -34.00
CA THR A 315 -34.99 -7.23 -35.03
C THR A 315 -33.47 -7.34 -34.89
N SER A 316 -33.02 -8.59 -34.91
CA SER A 316 -31.65 -9.07 -34.85
C SER A 316 -30.98 -9.03 -36.23
N SER A 317 -29.68 -8.72 -36.31
CA SER A 317 -28.74 -9.33 -37.27
C SER A 317 -27.28 -9.01 -36.92
N ALA A 318 -26.44 -10.01 -37.16
CA ALA A 318 -25.05 -10.13 -36.73
C ALA A 318 -24.04 -9.44 -37.67
N ALA A 319 -22.91 -8.96 -37.14
CA ALA A 319 -21.55 -9.07 -37.72
C ALA A 319 -20.46 -8.33 -36.89
N THR A 320 -19.46 -9.11 -36.45
CA THR A 320 -17.99 -8.88 -36.40
C THR A 320 -17.32 -7.63 -35.79
N ASN A 321 -16.42 -7.93 -34.82
CA ASN A 321 -15.16 -7.29 -34.39
C ASN A 321 -15.10 -6.33 -33.18
N PRO A 322 -13.98 -6.38 -32.40
CA PRO A 322 -13.99 -6.04 -30.98
C PRO A 322 -13.39 -4.65 -30.71
N THR A 323 -14.06 -3.85 -29.88
CA THR A 323 -13.45 -2.70 -29.20
C THR A 323 -14.22 -2.48 -27.90
N VAL A 324 -13.57 -2.64 -26.75
CA VAL A 324 -14.20 -2.47 -25.43
C VAL A 324 -13.84 -1.09 -24.87
N PRO A 325 -14.82 -0.19 -24.63
CA PRO A 325 -14.70 0.84 -23.62
C PRO A 325 -15.22 0.30 -22.28
N LEU A 326 -14.38 0.41 -21.25
CA LEU A 326 -14.63 -0.07 -19.90
C LEU A 326 -15.53 0.93 -19.15
N SER A 327 -16.80 0.58 -18.91
CA SER A 327 -17.67 1.26 -17.96
C SER A 327 -17.76 0.46 -16.66
N SER A 328 -17.14 0.98 -15.60
CA SER A 328 -17.24 0.42 -14.25
C SER A 328 -18.53 0.89 -13.58
N HIS A 329 -19.64 0.23 -13.94
CA HIS A 329 -20.81 0.08 -13.07
C HIS A 329 -20.91 -1.39 -12.70
N TYR A 330 -20.49 -1.75 -11.48
CA TYR A 330 -20.68 -3.10 -10.97
C TYR A 330 -22.13 -3.30 -10.55
N THR A 331 -22.96 -3.70 -11.51
CA THR A 331 -24.20 -4.43 -11.22
C THR A 331 -23.85 -5.91 -11.16
N ILE A 332 -24.13 -6.55 -10.02
CA ILE A 332 -23.98 -8.01 -9.85
C ILE A 332 -24.91 -8.68 -10.87
N ASN A 333 -24.34 -9.29 -11.91
CA ASN A 333 -25.09 -10.13 -12.81
C ASN A 333 -24.62 -11.58 -12.64
N SER A 334 -25.47 -12.38 -12.01
CA SER A 334 -25.31 -13.82 -11.87
C SER A 334 -25.64 -14.49 -13.20
N SER A 335 -24.64 -14.97 -13.93
CA SER A 335 -24.84 -15.89 -15.05
C SER A 335 -24.26 -17.26 -14.70
N SER A 336 -25.17 -18.20 -14.47
CA SER A 336 -24.95 -19.63 -14.29
C SER A 336 -24.12 -20.22 -15.41
N SER A 337 -23.00 -20.86 -15.06
CA SER A 337 -22.22 -21.71 -15.97
C SER A 337 -22.20 -23.11 -15.38
N THR A 338 -22.80 -24.03 -16.12
CA THR A 338 -22.86 -25.47 -15.90
C THR A 338 -21.49 -26.07 -15.60
N VAL A 339 -21.44 -26.83 -14.51
CA VAL A 339 -20.32 -27.64 -14.03
C VAL A 339 -20.00 -28.78 -15.02
N PRO A 340 -18.77 -28.95 -15.51
CA PRO A 340 -18.27 -30.25 -15.93
C PRO A 340 -17.71 -30.95 -14.69
N GLN A 341 -18.25 -32.11 -14.36
CA GLN A 341 -17.69 -33.03 -13.37
C GLN A 341 -16.25 -33.38 -13.75
N VAL A 342 -15.30 -33.16 -12.84
CA VAL A 342 -13.97 -33.77 -12.92
C VAL A 342 -13.63 -34.43 -11.58
N ALA A 343 -13.28 -35.70 -11.74
CA ALA A 343 -12.88 -36.75 -10.82
C ALA A 343 -12.13 -36.34 -9.53
N ASN A 344 -12.46 -37.10 -8.48
CA ASN A 344 -11.70 -37.24 -7.23
C ASN A 344 -10.18 -37.41 -7.48
N GLY A 345 -9.39 -36.47 -6.94
CA GLY A 345 -7.96 -36.61 -6.69
C GLY A 345 -7.64 -36.03 -5.30
N PRO A 346 -6.66 -36.57 -4.55
CA PRO A 346 -6.56 -36.34 -3.12
C PRO A 346 -6.10 -34.93 -2.77
N SER A 347 -6.81 -34.31 -1.82
CA SER A 347 -6.50 -33.02 -1.21
C SER A 347 -5.20 -33.08 -0.40
N LEU A 348 -4.19 -32.32 -0.83
CA LEU A 348 -2.99 -31.98 -0.07
C LEU A 348 -2.74 -30.47 -0.22
N THR A 349 -3.61 -29.66 0.37
CA THR A 349 -3.30 -28.26 0.69
C THR A 349 -3.14 -28.15 2.20
N LYS A 350 -1.90 -28.26 2.68
CA LYS A 350 -1.53 -27.80 4.03
C LYS A 350 -1.71 -26.29 4.05
N GLN A 351 -2.90 -25.82 4.43
CA GLN A 351 -3.11 -24.44 4.80
C GLN A 351 -2.25 -24.14 6.02
N VAL A 352 -1.27 -23.25 5.86
CA VAL A 352 -0.43 -22.75 6.95
C VAL A 352 -1.31 -21.87 7.83
N SER A 353 -1.60 -22.35 9.05
CA SER A 353 -2.28 -21.57 10.09
C SER A 353 -1.33 -20.48 10.60
N ILE A 354 -1.76 -19.21 10.47
CA ILE A 354 -1.05 -18.03 11.01
C ILE A 354 -1.33 -17.88 12.52
N ALA A 355 -2.08 -18.82 13.10
CA ALA A 355 -2.70 -18.81 14.43
C ALA A 355 -1.79 -18.78 15.68
N SER A 356 -0.52 -18.35 15.62
CA SER A 356 0.39 -18.42 16.78
C SER A 356 1.14 -17.14 17.15
N LEU A 357 0.79 -15.98 16.59
CA LEU A 357 1.47 -14.72 16.93
C LEU A 357 1.05 -14.07 18.27
N SER A 358 -0.04 -14.52 18.91
CA SER A 358 -0.52 -13.91 20.17
C SER A 358 -0.14 -14.63 21.47
N ASN A 359 0.46 -15.84 21.40
CA ASN A 359 0.75 -16.65 22.59
C ASN A 359 2.20 -17.13 22.74
N SER A 360 3.13 -16.61 21.95
CA SER A 360 4.53 -17.02 21.96
C SER A 360 5.41 -15.84 22.41
N ARG A 361 5.92 -15.90 23.66
CA ARG A 361 6.97 -15.01 24.18
C ARG A 361 8.36 -15.36 23.60
N HIS A 362 8.44 -15.73 22.31
CA HIS A 362 9.72 -16.06 21.68
C HIS A 362 10.27 -14.80 21.01
N SER A 363 11.54 -14.46 21.29
CA SER A 363 12.20 -13.34 20.62
C SER A 363 12.51 -13.70 19.16
N HIS A 364 12.53 -12.69 18.29
CA HIS A 364 12.90 -12.86 16.89
C HIS A 364 14.41 -12.77 16.70
N GLY A 365 14.91 -13.39 15.63
CA GLY A 365 16.32 -13.26 15.24
C GLY A 365 17.31 -13.97 16.18
N GLN A 366 16.88 -15.01 16.89
CA GLN A 366 17.70 -15.74 17.87
C GLN A 366 18.87 -16.52 17.24
N CYS A 367 18.75 -16.90 15.97
CA CYS A 367 19.82 -17.57 15.22
C CYS A 367 20.73 -16.56 14.49
N LEU A 368 20.46 -15.25 14.57
CA LEU A 368 21.25 -14.22 13.89
C LEU A 368 22.28 -13.62 14.83
N THR A 369 23.55 -13.82 14.52
CA THR A 369 24.67 -13.13 15.16
C THR A 369 24.66 -11.63 14.86
N THR A 370 25.47 -10.86 15.58
CA THR A 370 25.75 -9.46 15.24
C THR A 370 26.18 -9.36 13.77
N THR A 371 27.14 -10.18 13.32
CA THR A 371 27.63 -10.19 11.94
C THR A 371 26.54 -10.49 10.91
N ASP A 372 25.63 -11.43 11.19
CA ASP A 372 24.51 -11.72 10.28
C ASP A 372 23.60 -10.49 10.11
N ARG A 373 23.32 -9.77 11.19
CA ARG A 373 22.51 -8.54 11.16
C ARG A 373 23.22 -7.43 10.39
N GLU A 374 24.54 -7.34 10.49
CA GLU A 374 25.33 -6.41 9.68
C GLU A 374 25.28 -6.77 8.20
N GLN A 375 25.40 -8.05 7.84
CA GLN A 375 25.27 -8.49 6.45
C GLN A 375 23.88 -8.18 5.87
N LEU A 376 22.80 -8.36 6.65
CA LEU A 376 21.45 -8.00 6.23
C LEU A 376 21.32 -6.48 6.01
N ARG A 377 21.88 -5.67 6.92
CA ARG A 377 21.90 -4.21 6.80
C ARG A 377 22.68 -3.76 5.57
N ASP A 378 23.89 -4.29 5.38
CA ASP A 378 24.79 -3.93 4.29
C ASP A 378 24.19 -4.33 2.94
N PHE A 379 23.49 -5.47 2.87
CA PHE A 379 22.72 -5.86 1.69
C PHE A 379 21.64 -4.83 1.35
N VAL A 380 20.80 -4.44 2.31
CA VAL A 380 19.72 -3.47 2.06
C VAL A 380 20.30 -2.11 1.66
N GLU A 381 21.37 -1.67 2.33
CA GLU A 381 22.07 -0.44 1.99
C GLU A 381 22.68 -0.48 0.59
N LYS A 382 23.35 -1.57 0.22
CA LYS A 382 23.92 -1.80 -1.10
C LYS A 382 22.84 -1.79 -2.17
N PHE A 383 21.77 -2.56 -1.99
CA PHE A 383 20.64 -2.61 -2.92
C PHE A 383 20.04 -1.22 -3.16
N ILE A 384 19.80 -0.45 -2.09
CA ILE A 384 19.20 0.89 -2.21
C ILE A 384 20.17 1.86 -2.90
N LYS A 385 21.42 1.96 -2.42
CA LYS A 385 22.37 2.97 -2.90
C LYS A 385 22.97 2.66 -4.26
N GLN A 386 23.22 1.39 -4.57
CA GLN A 386 23.97 0.99 -5.77
C GLN A 386 23.06 0.50 -6.90
N SER A 387 21.82 0.09 -6.61
CA SER A 387 20.90 -0.44 -7.63
C SER A 387 19.62 0.40 -7.74
N LEU A 388 18.86 0.56 -6.66
CA LEU A 388 17.54 1.19 -6.72
C LEU A 388 17.58 2.69 -6.99
N VAL A 389 18.39 3.46 -6.24
CA VAL A 389 18.51 4.91 -6.44
C VAL A 389 19.05 5.23 -7.85
N PRO A 390 20.16 4.63 -8.33
CA PRO A 390 20.64 4.90 -9.69
C PRO A 390 19.64 4.52 -10.77
N PHE A 391 18.90 3.42 -10.59
CA PHE A 391 17.82 3.04 -11.50
C PHE A 391 16.76 4.14 -11.55
N VAL A 392 16.29 4.63 -10.40
CA VAL A 392 15.26 5.67 -10.33
C VAL A 392 15.73 7.00 -10.89
N GLU A 393 16.94 7.45 -10.59
CA GLU A 393 17.51 8.69 -11.15
C GLU A 393 17.52 8.66 -12.69
N LYS A 394 17.90 7.51 -13.26
CA LYS A 394 17.89 7.30 -14.71
C LYS A 394 16.47 7.40 -15.28
N GLN A 395 15.49 6.80 -14.61
CA GLN A 395 14.08 6.83 -15.05
C GLN A 395 13.48 8.23 -14.93
N ILE A 396 13.75 8.94 -13.83
CA ILE A 396 13.34 10.33 -13.61
C ILE A 396 13.89 11.23 -14.72
N THR A 397 15.19 11.11 -15.00
CA THR A 397 15.86 11.91 -16.05
C THR A 397 15.26 11.62 -17.42
N ALA A 398 15.14 10.33 -17.79
CA ALA A 398 14.59 9.93 -19.09
C ALA A 398 13.14 10.38 -19.29
N GLN A 399 12.28 10.26 -18.26
CA GLN A 399 10.90 10.69 -18.33
C GLN A 399 10.78 12.22 -18.41
N ASN A 400 11.60 12.95 -17.64
CA ASN A 400 11.63 14.40 -17.71
C ASN A 400 12.03 14.88 -19.10
N ASP A 401 13.08 14.30 -19.72
CA ASP A 401 13.51 14.65 -21.06
C ASP A 401 12.41 14.46 -22.12
N ILE A 402 11.64 13.38 -22.01
CA ILE A 402 10.49 13.12 -22.89
C ILE A 402 9.43 14.22 -22.74
N LEU A 403 9.11 14.61 -21.50
CA LEU A 403 8.10 15.63 -21.22
C LEU A 403 8.57 17.03 -21.66
N GLN A 404 9.83 17.39 -21.43
CA GLN A 404 10.38 18.69 -21.84
C GLN A 404 10.40 18.86 -23.37
N LYS A 405 10.77 17.79 -24.11
CA LYS A 405 10.71 17.80 -25.58
C LYS A 405 9.30 18.05 -26.11
N ARG A 406 8.26 17.54 -25.41
CA ARG A 406 6.85 17.79 -25.78
C ARG A 406 6.39 19.21 -25.43
N GLN A 407 6.91 19.81 -24.36
CA GLN A 407 6.59 21.20 -23.99
C GLN A 407 7.20 22.25 -24.95
N GLY A 408 8.34 21.94 -25.58
CA GLY A 408 8.98 22.80 -26.58
C GLY A 408 8.31 22.82 -27.96
N ILE A 409 7.49 21.81 -28.28
CA ILE A 409 6.73 21.74 -29.53
C ILE A 409 5.35 22.33 -29.28
N GLY A 410 5.30 23.67 -29.18
CA GLY A 410 4.09 24.50 -29.26
C GLY A 410 2.90 24.10 -28.38
N LYS A 411 2.55 24.95 -27.41
CA LYS A 411 1.23 24.98 -26.72
C LYS A 411 0.07 25.32 -27.69
N SER A 412 -0.11 24.56 -28.75
CA SER A 412 -1.06 24.86 -29.82
C SER A 412 -1.73 23.61 -30.39
N PHE A 413 -2.20 22.67 -29.56
CA PHE A 413 -3.09 21.60 -30.04
C PHE A 413 -4.17 21.12 -29.05
N THR A 414 -4.46 21.86 -27.97
CA THR A 414 -5.58 21.53 -27.07
C THR A 414 -6.96 21.87 -27.64
N SER A 415 -7.05 22.41 -28.86
CA SER A 415 -8.32 22.65 -29.55
C SER A 415 -8.73 21.57 -30.56
N MET A 416 -7.98 20.48 -30.76
CA MET A 416 -8.30 19.48 -31.80
C MET A 416 -8.67 18.08 -31.28
N ARG A 417 -8.87 17.88 -29.98
CA ARG A 417 -9.42 16.62 -29.46
C ARG A 417 -10.96 16.56 -29.39
N LYS A 418 -11.65 17.63 -29.79
CA LYS A 418 -13.13 17.68 -29.88
C LYS A 418 -13.71 17.38 -31.27
N TRP A 419 -12.90 17.14 -32.31
CA TRP A 419 -13.44 16.97 -33.68
C TRP A 419 -13.19 15.61 -34.34
N LEU A 420 -12.27 14.77 -33.85
CA LEU A 420 -11.96 13.48 -34.48
C LEU A 420 -12.70 12.27 -33.89
N SER A 421 -13.74 12.50 -33.08
CA SER A 421 -14.66 11.46 -32.59
C SER A 421 -16.08 11.58 -33.19
N ALA A 422 -16.25 12.34 -34.27
CA ALA A 422 -17.55 12.56 -34.93
C ALA A 422 -17.80 11.61 -36.13
N ALA A 423 -17.34 10.36 -36.05
CA ALA A 423 -17.63 9.34 -37.06
C ALA A 423 -18.08 8.01 -36.41
N SER A 424 -19.01 8.08 -35.47
CA SER A 424 -19.97 7.00 -35.24
C SER A 424 -21.26 7.64 -34.72
N SER A 425 -22.31 7.52 -35.54
CA SER A 425 -23.64 8.03 -35.26
C SER A 425 -24.25 7.34 -34.05
N SER A 426 -24.26 8.02 -32.89
CA SER A 426 -25.30 7.85 -31.87
C SER A 426 -25.36 9.11 -31.02
N THR A 427 -26.56 9.62 -30.83
CA THR A 427 -26.90 10.78 -30.00
C THR A 427 -26.32 10.61 -28.59
N PRO A 428 -25.56 11.56 -28.01
CA PRO A 428 -25.05 11.40 -26.66
C PRO A 428 -26.19 11.63 -25.66
N THR A 429 -26.54 10.60 -24.91
CA THR A 429 -27.22 10.75 -23.63
C THR A 429 -26.28 11.50 -22.68
N PRO A 430 -26.74 12.53 -21.92
CA PRO A 430 -25.90 13.24 -20.98
C PRO A 430 -25.62 12.34 -19.76
N GLY A 431 -24.63 11.46 -19.89
CA GLY A 431 -24.04 10.69 -18.81
C GLY A 431 -22.52 10.83 -18.89
N MET A 432 -21.91 11.47 -17.90
CA MET A 432 -20.45 11.64 -17.79
C MET A 432 -19.79 10.26 -17.75
N GLN A 433 -19.24 9.80 -18.88
CA GLN A 433 -18.35 8.64 -18.86
C GLN A 433 -17.10 9.02 -18.04
N PRO A 434 -16.64 8.17 -17.11
CA PRO A 434 -15.44 8.45 -16.35
C PRO A 434 -14.24 8.54 -17.30
N ILE A 435 -13.53 9.67 -17.25
CA ILE A 435 -12.32 9.90 -18.04
C ILE A 435 -11.26 8.90 -17.57
N SER A 436 -10.58 8.24 -18.51
CA SER A 436 -9.43 7.38 -18.23
C SER A 436 -8.26 7.80 -19.11
N TYR A 437 -7.08 7.88 -18.52
CA TYR A 437 -5.87 8.31 -19.21
C TYR A 437 -5.09 7.10 -19.74
N GLY A 438 -4.76 7.12 -21.03
CA GLY A 438 -3.85 6.12 -21.61
C GLY A 438 -2.43 6.25 -21.02
N PRO A 439 -1.65 5.15 -20.97
CA PRO A 439 -0.34 5.11 -20.32
C PRO A 439 0.68 6.11 -20.89
N GLU A 440 0.51 6.50 -22.16
CA GLU A 440 1.40 7.40 -22.90
C GLU A 440 0.93 8.85 -22.96
N SER A 441 -0.22 9.15 -22.33
CA SER A 441 -0.74 10.52 -22.23
C SER A 441 0.22 11.40 -21.42
N THR A 442 0.38 12.66 -21.84
CA THR A 442 1.32 13.60 -21.20
C THR A 442 0.95 13.84 -19.74
N GLU A 443 -0.35 13.91 -19.45
CA GLU A 443 -0.92 14.12 -18.13
C GLU A 443 -0.54 12.95 -17.21
N TRP A 444 -0.74 11.72 -17.68
CA TRP A 444 -0.44 10.52 -16.89
C TRP A 444 1.06 10.27 -16.74
N GLN A 445 1.85 10.52 -17.79
CA GLN A 445 3.31 10.49 -17.70
C GLN A 445 3.84 11.53 -16.70
N THR A 446 3.23 12.72 -16.67
CA THR A 446 3.57 13.76 -15.68
C THR A 446 3.21 13.32 -14.26
N ARG A 447 2.03 12.70 -14.07
CA ARG A 447 1.64 12.14 -12.78
C ARG A 447 2.63 11.08 -12.30
N ARG A 448 3.03 10.16 -13.19
CA ARG A 448 4.02 9.11 -12.90
C ARG A 448 5.37 9.68 -12.48
N LEU A 449 5.86 10.69 -13.19
CA LEU A 449 7.12 11.36 -12.84
C LEU A 449 7.03 12.08 -11.48
N ALA A 450 5.90 12.73 -11.20
CA ALA A 450 5.65 13.42 -9.94
C ALA A 450 5.65 12.45 -8.76
N ASP A 451 4.94 11.32 -8.89
CA ASP A 451 4.88 10.27 -7.87
C ASP A 451 6.26 9.61 -7.66
N MET A 452 7.02 9.36 -8.73
CA MET A 452 8.37 8.78 -8.62
C MET A 452 9.33 9.70 -7.86
N ALA A 453 9.35 10.99 -8.23
CA ALA A 453 10.16 12.00 -7.55
C ALA A 453 9.76 12.17 -6.08
N PHE A 454 8.45 12.15 -5.80
CA PHE A 454 7.93 12.21 -4.43
C PHE A 454 8.46 11.06 -3.56
N LEU A 455 8.38 9.83 -4.06
CA LEU A 455 8.78 8.63 -3.31
C LEU A 455 10.27 8.63 -2.92
N PHE A 456 11.11 9.36 -3.65
CA PHE A 456 12.55 9.50 -3.37
C PHE A 456 12.92 10.82 -2.70
N GLY A 457 11.93 11.53 -2.15
CA GLY A 457 12.17 12.73 -1.34
C GLY A 457 12.39 14.02 -2.13
N MET A 458 12.25 13.99 -3.45
CA MET A 458 12.44 15.16 -4.32
C MET A 458 11.20 16.06 -4.33
N TYR A 459 10.77 16.49 -3.14
CA TYR A 459 9.47 17.13 -2.92
C TYR A 459 9.29 18.44 -3.68
N THR A 460 10.35 19.23 -3.85
CA THR A 460 10.30 20.50 -4.60
C THR A 460 10.04 20.27 -6.08
N PHE A 461 10.77 19.33 -6.70
CA PHE A 461 10.58 18.97 -8.10
C PHE A 461 9.20 18.34 -8.31
N SER A 462 8.82 17.40 -7.44
CA SER A 462 7.51 16.76 -7.46
C SER A 462 6.36 17.77 -7.32
N HIS A 463 6.50 18.78 -6.45
CA HIS A 463 5.50 19.83 -6.25
C HIS A 463 5.19 20.58 -7.56
N GLN A 464 6.22 20.94 -8.33
CA GLN A 464 6.05 21.64 -9.60
C GLN A 464 5.25 20.81 -10.60
N LEU A 465 5.52 19.50 -10.67
CA LEU A 465 4.79 18.58 -11.54
C LEU A 465 3.33 18.41 -11.10
N TYR A 466 3.04 18.32 -9.80
CA TYR A 466 1.67 18.26 -9.31
C TYR A 466 0.89 19.56 -9.60
N GLN A 467 1.54 20.72 -9.48
CA GLN A 467 0.91 22.00 -9.84
C GLN A 467 0.56 22.10 -11.31
N TYR A 468 1.37 21.48 -12.17
CA TYR A 468 1.10 21.38 -13.61
C TYR A 468 -0.06 20.42 -13.88
N VAL A 469 0.06 19.15 -13.51
CA VAL A 469 -0.90 18.09 -13.91
C VAL A 469 -2.29 18.31 -13.31
N LYS A 470 -2.38 18.91 -12.12
CA LYS A 470 -3.66 19.27 -11.51
C LYS A 470 -4.49 20.20 -12.40
N LYS A 471 -3.84 21.16 -13.09
CA LYS A 471 -4.53 22.10 -13.99
C LYS A 471 -5.05 21.37 -15.22
N ASP A 472 -4.28 20.44 -15.77
CA ASP A 472 -4.69 19.66 -16.93
C ASP A 472 -5.88 18.76 -16.59
N PHE A 473 -5.84 18.05 -15.46
CA PHE A 473 -6.98 17.26 -14.98
C PHE A 473 -8.24 18.10 -14.72
N LEU A 474 -8.08 19.35 -14.26
CA LEU A 474 -9.21 20.27 -14.09
C LEU A 474 -9.80 20.70 -15.43
N ASN A 475 -8.95 21.04 -16.40
CA ASN A 475 -9.36 21.44 -17.74
C ASN A 475 -10.14 20.33 -18.45
N ASP A 476 -9.72 19.08 -18.24
CA ASP A 476 -10.38 17.89 -18.75
C ASP A 476 -11.66 17.53 -17.98
N GLN A 477 -11.91 18.16 -16.82
CA GLN A 477 -12.97 17.76 -15.87
C GLN A 477 -12.82 16.32 -15.37
N ALA A 478 -11.58 15.83 -15.29
CA ALA A 478 -11.24 14.52 -14.75
C ALA A 478 -11.20 14.58 -13.21
N TRP A 479 -12.37 14.77 -12.58
CA TRP A 479 -12.50 15.11 -11.15
C TRP A 479 -11.76 14.16 -10.20
N LEU A 480 -11.77 12.86 -10.49
CA LEU A 480 -11.10 11.86 -9.66
C LEU A 480 -9.57 12.06 -9.67
N TYR A 481 -8.97 12.23 -10.85
CA TYR A 481 -7.55 12.51 -11.03
C TYR A 481 -7.17 13.89 -10.48
N HIS A 482 -8.04 14.88 -10.69
CA HIS A 482 -7.86 16.22 -10.13
C HIS A 482 -7.84 16.21 -8.60
N GLY A 483 -8.74 15.46 -7.96
CA GLY A 483 -8.75 15.25 -6.50
C GLY A 483 -7.43 14.65 -5.99
N GLY A 484 -6.94 13.59 -6.64
CA GLY A 484 -5.63 13.00 -6.30
C GLY A 484 -4.44 13.93 -6.55
N ALA A 485 -4.52 14.85 -7.53
CA ALA A 485 -3.49 15.85 -7.78
C ALA A 485 -3.54 17.02 -6.78
N LEU A 486 -4.72 17.42 -6.33
CA LEU A 486 -4.91 18.39 -5.25
C LEU A 486 -4.32 17.88 -3.93
N GLU A 487 -4.63 16.64 -3.56
CA GLU A 487 -4.11 15.97 -2.36
C GLU A 487 -2.58 16.02 -2.33
N MET A 488 -1.94 15.55 -3.41
CA MET A 488 -0.48 15.50 -3.48
C MET A 488 0.16 16.88 -3.67
N ALA A 489 -0.50 17.83 -4.32
CA ALA A 489 -0.02 19.21 -4.39
C ALA A 489 0.01 19.87 -3.00
N ALA A 490 -0.99 19.59 -2.14
CA ALA A 490 -1.02 20.08 -0.77
C ALA A 490 0.08 19.44 0.08
N LEU A 491 0.25 18.12 -0.01
CA LEU A 491 1.28 17.39 0.72
C LEU A 491 2.69 17.83 0.30
N THR A 492 3.00 17.87 -1.00
CA THR A 492 4.31 18.30 -1.48
C THR A 492 4.63 19.76 -1.18
N LEU A 493 3.63 20.65 -1.13
CA LEU A 493 3.83 22.03 -0.69
C LEU A 493 4.30 22.07 0.78
N TYR A 494 3.66 21.26 1.64
CA TYR A 494 4.06 21.13 3.03
C TYR A 494 5.48 20.56 3.17
N LEU A 495 5.81 19.50 2.43
CA LEU A 495 7.12 18.84 2.53
C LEU A 495 8.27 19.64 1.92
N SER A 496 8.01 20.48 0.92
CA SER A 496 9.04 21.29 0.24
C SER A 496 9.27 22.67 0.88
N SER A 497 8.36 23.13 1.74
CA SER A 497 8.40 24.48 2.31
C SER A 497 8.75 24.48 3.79
N ASN A 498 9.89 25.08 4.13
CA ASN A 498 10.33 25.24 5.52
C ASN A 498 9.59 26.38 6.27
N GLN A 499 8.78 27.18 5.59
CA GLN A 499 8.11 28.38 6.15
C GLN A 499 6.58 28.33 5.97
N LEU A 500 6.01 27.15 5.72
CA LEU A 500 4.56 27.03 5.57
C LEU A 500 3.87 27.23 6.93
N THR A 501 2.88 28.09 6.95
CA THR A 501 2.06 28.43 8.13
C THR A 501 0.59 28.27 7.80
N SER A 502 -0.27 28.30 8.81
CA SER A 502 -1.72 28.27 8.59
C SER A 502 -2.25 29.38 7.67
N LYS A 503 -1.55 30.53 7.59
CA LYS A 503 -2.00 31.69 6.79
C LYS A 503 -1.77 31.55 5.29
N ASN A 504 -0.75 30.80 4.88
CA ASN A 504 -0.37 30.65 3.47
C ASN A 504 -0.67 29.25 2.93
N PHE A 505 -1.21 28.34 3.76
CA PHE A 505 -1.61 27.02 3.33
C PHE A 505 -2.91 27.08 2.48
N PRO A 506 -2.91 26.53 1.26
CA PRO A 506 -4.10 26.51 0.40
C PRO A 506 -5.08 25.43 0.86
N LEU A 507 -5.81 25.67 1.96
CA LEU A 507 -6.76 24.72 2.56
C LEU A 507 -7.75 24.15 1.54
N TYR A 508 -8.19 24.98 0.58
CA TYR A 508 -9.09 24.59 -0.49
C TYR A 508 -8.59 23.41 -1.34
N TYR A 509 -7.28 23.10 -1.35
CA TYR A 509 -6.79 21.88 -2.00
C TYR A 509 -7.31 20.63 -1.31
N LEU A 510 -7.20 20.56 0.02
CA LEU A 510 -7.67 19.42 0.81
C LEU A 510 -9.20 19.35 0.82
N ASP A 511 -9.87 20.49 1.02
CA ASP A 511 -11.34 20.54 1.06
C ASP A 511 -11.97 20.07 -0.26
N ASN A 512 -11.43 20.52 -1.39
CA ASN A 512 -11.91 20.13 -2.71
C ASN A 512 -11.56 18.69 -3.01
N ALA A 513 -10.34 18.22 -2.71
CA ALA A 513 -9.97 16.81 -2.89
C ALA A 513 -10.93 15.87 -2.13
N LEU A 514 -11.15 16.16 -0.85
CA LEU A 514 -12.08 15.38 -0.03
C LEU A 514 -13.52 15.46 -0.58
N ASN A 515 -13.96 16.64 -1.02
CA ASN A 515 -15.29 16.80 -1.62
C ASN A 515 -15.44 16.00 -2.91
N TYR A 516 -14.44 16.01 -3.79
CA TYR A 516 -14.49 15.22 -5.03
C TYR A 516 -14.55 13.72 -4.73
N PHE A 517 -13.72 13.23 -3.80
CA PHE A 517 -13.76 11.81 -3.43
C PHE A 517 -15.09 11.40 -2.81
N LEU A 518 -15.67 12.21 -1.92
CA LEU A 518 -16.93 11.87 -1.26
C LEU A 518 -18.16 12.09 -2.13
N ASN A 519 -18.29 13.26 -2.72
CA ASN A 519 -19.56 13.77 -3.26
C ASN A 519 -19.64 13.74 -4.78
N THR A 520 -18.51 13.62 -5.48
CA THR A 520 -18.49 13.58 -6.96
C THR A 520 -18.15 12.20 -7.48
N CYS A 521 -17.07 11.59 -6.98
CA CYS A 521 -16.52 10.35 -7.49
C CYS A 521 -16.94 9.12 -6.69
N MET A 522 -17.54 9.30 -5.50
CA MET A 522 -18.03 8.23 -4.63
C MET A 522 -16.93 7.20 -4.29
N GLN A 523 -15.74 7.68 -3.94
CA GLN A 523 -14.57 6.89 -3.56
C GLN A 523 -14.27 7.06 -2.07
N PRO A 524 -15.02 6.40 -1.17
CA PRO A 524 -14.93 6.63 0.28
C PRO A 524 -13.56 6.27 0.86
N MET A 525 -12.87 5.25 0.32
CA MET A 525 -11.56 4.87 0.83
C MET A 525 -10.45 5.85 0.42
N LEU A 526 -10.55 6.46 -0.77
CA LEU A 526 -9.70 7.59 -1.13
C LEU A 526 -10.00 8.82 -0.29
N ALA A 527 -11.26 9.03 0.08
CA ALA A 527 -11.65 10.09 1.03
C ALA A 527 -11.02 9.87 2.42
N VAL A 528 -11.00 8.62 2.94
CA VAL A 528 -10.30 8.28 4.19
C VAL A 528 -8.80 8.59 4.10
N ARG A 529 -8.14 8.14 3.03
CA ARG A 529 -6.72 8.45 2.80
C ARG A 529 -6.47 9.97 2.77
N CYS A 530 -7.31 10.71 2.04
CA CYS A 530 -7.22 12.16 1.94
C CYS A 530 -7.38 12.83 3.31
N ALA A 531 -8.33 12.37 4.12
CA ALA A 531 -8.54 12.89 5.46
C ALA A 531 -7.36 12.59 6.40
N ILE A 532 -6.75 11.40 6.33
CA ILE A 532 -5.54 11.06 7.10
C ILE A 532 -4.40 12.02 6.75
N ILE A 533 -4.12 12.20 5.45
CA ILE A 533 -3.09 13.14 4.98
C ILE A 533 -3.41 14.57 5.43
N SER A 534 -4.68 14.96 5.32
CA SER A 534 -5.14 16.30 5.70
C SER A 534 -4.96 16.56 7.19
N VAL A 535 -5.32 15.61 8.05
CA VAL A 535 -5.14 15.72 9.50
C VAL A 535 -3.67 15.85 9.85
N GLU A 536 -2.79 15.10 9.20
CA GLU A 536 -1.36 15.13 9.50
C GLU A 536 -0.71 16.47 9.10
N ILE A 537 -1.10 17.05 7.97
CA ILE A 537 -0.64 18.39 7.56
C ILE A 537 -1.24 19.47 8.48
N LEU A 538 -2.57 19.51 8.58
CA LEU A 538 -3.30 20.58 9.26
C LEU A 538 -2.97 20.64 10.76
N SER A 539 -2.81 19.48 11.41
CA SER A 539 -2.43 19.44 12.83
C SER A 539 -1.03 20.03 13.07
N ARG A 540 -0.07 19.81 12.16
CA ARG A 540 1.31 20.31 12.31
C ARG A 540 1.42 21.81 12.06
N ILE A 541 0.56 22.38 11.22
CA ILE A 541 0.49 23.82 10.99
C ILE A 541 -0.49 24.54 11.94
N GLY A 542 -1.04 23.83 12.94
CA GLY A 542 -1.89 24.38 13.99
C GLY A 542 -3.37 24.60 13.61
N MET A 543 -3.81 24.08 12.46
CA MET A 543 -5.18 24.16 11.95
C MET A 543 -6.05 22.99 12.45
N HIS A 544 -6.11 22.84 13.77
CA HIS A 544 -6.77 21.68 14.41
C HIS A 544 -8.29 21.66 14.20
N LEU A 545 -8.93 22.83 14.07
CA LEU A 545 -10.37 22.93 13.78
C LEU A 545 -10.67 22.37 12.38
N GLU A 546 -9.90 22.81 11.39
CA GLU A 546 -10.04 22.39 10.01
C GLU A 546 -9.72 20.89 9.87
N ALA A 547 -8.70 20.40 10.57
CA ALA A 547 -8.39 18.98 10.66
C ALA A 547 -9.57 18.15 11.19
N ALA A 548 -10.19 18.59 12.29
CA ALA A 548 -11.37 17.91 12.86
C ALA A 548 -12.54 17.88 11.87
N ASN A 549 -12.77 18.98 11.14
CA ASN A 549 -13.84 19.06 10.15
C ASN A 549 -13.63 18.11 8.96
N GLN A 550 -12.39 17.80 8.56
CA GLN A 550 -12.13 16.78 7.53
C GLN A 550 -12.65 15.40 7.98
N LEU A 551 -12.42 15.04 9.24
CA LEU A 551 -12.81 13.74 9.78
C LEU A 551 -14.33 13.59 9.93
N ILE A 552 -15.02 14.62 10.41
CA ILE A 552 -16.49 14.58 10.60
C ILE A 552 -17.23 14.35 9.28
N ARG A 553 -16.70 14.88 8.17
CA ARG A 553 -17.32 14.70 6.84
C ARG A 553 -17.38 13.24 6.40
N LEU A 554 -16.56 12.36 6.99
CA LEU A 554 -16.52 10.93 6.65
C LEU A 554 -17.54 10.10 7.44
N THR A 555 -18.04 10.57 8.57
CA THR A 555 -18.75 9.74 9.56
C THR A 555 -20.11 9.23 9.08
N SER A 556 -20.70 9.85 8.06
CA SER A 556 -21.96 9.39 7.45
C SER A 556 -21.77 8.34 6.35
N THR A 557 -20.54 8.07 5.95
CA THR A 557 -20.24 7.24 4.75
C THR A 557 -19.53 5.92 5.07
N LEU A 558 -19.06 5.76 6.31
CA LEU A 558 -18.27 4.61 6.74
C LEU A 558 -19.06 3.75 7.72
N SER A 559 -18.51 2.58 8.07
CA SER A 559 -19.06 1.73 9.12
C SER A 559 -19.04 2.42 10.48
N ASP A 560 -19.95 2.04 11.37
CA ASP A 560 -20.08 2.63 12.72
C ASP A 560 -18.74 2.65 13.48
N LEU A 561 -17.97 1.57 13.40
CA LEU A 561 -16.66 1.50 14.04
C LEU A 561 -15.68 2.53 13.48
N PHE A 562 -15.64 2.71 12.15
CA PHE A 562 -14.73 3.68 11.53
C PHE A 562 -15.17 5.10 11.89
N SER A 563 -16.47 5.36 11.82
CA SER A 563 -17.05 6.62 12.24
C SER A 563 -16.70 6.93 13.70
N GLY A 564 -16.79 5.96 14.62
CA GLY A 564 -16.39 6.12 16.02
C GLY A 564 -14.92 6.49 16.18
N VAL A 565 -14.00 5.76 15.53
CA VAL A 565 -12.56 6.06 15.54
C VAL A 565 -12.29 7.50 15.04
N LEU A 566 -12.90 7.90 13.92
CA LEU A 566 -12.72 9.23 13.36
C LEU A 566 -13.33 10.34 14.23
N LEU A 567 -14.51 10.11 14.81
CA LEU A 567 -15.18 11.04 15.73
C LEU A 567 -14.34 11.29 16.98
N GLU A 568 -13.72 10.24 17.51
CA GLU A 568 -12.86 10.36 18.68
C GLU A 568 -11.60 11.17 18.34
N LYS A 569 -10.94 10.89 17.22
CA LYS A 569 -9.80 11.71 16.76
C LYS A 569 -10.21 13.16 16.52
N ALA A 570 -11.38 13.40 15.93
CA ALA A 570 -11.94 14.74 15.76
C ALA A 570 -12.16 15.43 17.12
N SER A 571 -12.63 14.69 18.13
CA SER A 571 -12.81 15.22 19.49
C SER A 571 -11.48 15.69 20.10
N ALA A 572 -10.40 14.91 19.92
CA ALA A 572 -9.07 15.28 20.38
C ALA A 572 -8.56 16.56 19.68
N LEU A 573 -8.79 16.67 18.36
CA LEU A 573 -8.46 17.86 17.58
C LEU A 573 -9.27 19.09 18.01
N PHE A 574 -10.56 18.95 18.32
CA PHE A 574 -11.34 20.05 18.91
C PHE A 574 -10.82 20.48 20.27
N SER A 575 -10.31 19.54 21.07
CA SER A 575 -9.64 19.87 22.35
C SER A 575 -8.42 20.75 22.10
N GLN A 576 -7.59 20.41 21.12
CA GLN A 576 -6.41 21.20 20.73
C GLN A 576 -6.81 22.57 20.16
N ALA A 577 -7.93 22.65 19.44
CA ALA A 577 -8.54 23.90 18.97
C ALA A 577 -9.28 24.70 20.07
N LYS A 578 -9.24 24.27 21.34
CA LYS A 578 -9.96 24.90 22.47
C LYS A 578 -11.49 24.95 22.31
N MET A 579 -12.06 24.04 21.51
CA MET A 579 -13.51 23.92 21.27
C MET A 579 -14.14 22.83 22.15
N TYR A 580 -14.13 23.03 23.47
CA TYR A 580 -14.50 21.98 24.44
C TYR A 580 -15.93 21.45 24.31
N ARG A 581 -16.90 22.29 23.89
CA ARG A 581 -18.28 21.84 23.63
C ARG A 581 -18.35 20.87 22.45
N ARG A 582 -17.63 21.16 21.36
CA ARG A 582 -17.54 20.28 20.20
C ARG A 582 -16.78 19.01 20.54
N LYS A 583 -15.68 19.11 21.30
CA LYS A 583 -14.97 17.94 21.85
C LYS A 583 -15.94 17.01 22.56
N ALA A 584 -16.65 17.49 23.60
CA ALA A 584 -17.54 16.65 24.39
C ALA A 584 -18.63 15.99 23.55
N PHE A 585 -19.23 16.75 22.62
CA PHE A 585 -20.25 16.22 21.72
C PHE A 585 -19.73 15.06 20.85
N HIS A 586 -18.61 15.24 20.15
CA HIS A 586 -18.09 14.20 19.25
C HIS A 586 -17.48 13.02 20.02
N TYR A 587 -16.96 13.25 21.23
CA TYR A 587 -16.48 12.17 22.10
C TYR A 587 -17.61 11.28 22.62
N VAL A 588 -18.82 11.81 22.84
CA VAL A 588 -19.98 11.02 23.26
C VAL A 588 -20.63 10.27 22.10
N LEU A 589 -20.48 10.79 20.87
CA LEU A 589 -20.94 10.09 19.67
C LEU A 589 -20.02 8.96 19.21
N ALA A 590 -18.73 9.09 19.50
CA ALA A 590 -17.74 8.03 19.31
C ALA A 590 -18.01 6.89 20.30
#